data_AF-A0A934M5C2-F1
#
_entry.id   AF-A0A934M5C2-F1
#
_cell.length_a   1.000
_cell.length_b   1.000
_cell.length_c   1.000
_cell.angle_alpha   90.00
_cell.angle_beta   90.00
_cell.angle_gamma   90.00
#
_symmetry.space_group_name_H-M   'P 1'
#
loop_
_entity.id
_entity.type
_entity.pdbx_description
1 polymer ?
#
loop_
_entity_poly.entity_id
_entity_poly.type
_entity_poly.pdbx_seq_one_letter_code
_entity_poly.pdbx_strand_id
1 'polypeptide(L)' 'MKEFLSENNIKFAFVDITESMFNLKMYLKYRDNRPEFEEVKKSGKVGIPFISINNGEKLIFDEQPDLNELRD' A
#
# COMPACT_ATOMS: atom_id res chain seq x y z
N MET A 1 9.89 0.95 -4.42
CA MET A 1 8.68 1.76 -4.13
C MET A 1 8.98 3.06 -3.36
N LYS A 2 9.47 3.04 -2.11
CA LYS A 2 9.77 4.28 -1.34
C LYS A 2 10.74 5.23 -2.07
N GLU A 3 11.82 4.68 -2.62
CA GLU A 3 12.82 5.43 -3.39
C GLU A 3 12.20 6.07 -4.64
N PHE A 4 11.46 5.29 -5.44
CA PHE A 4 10.72 5.78 -6.61
C PHE A 4 9.81 6.98 -6.29
N LEU A 5 9.05 6.93 -5.19
CA LEU A 5 8.20 8.04 -4.77
C LEU A 5 9.02 9.27 -4.36
N SER A 6 10.14 9.05 -3.68
CA SER A 6 11.04 10.12 -3.22
C SER A 6 11.73 10.83 -4.39
N GLU A 7 12.23 10.07 -5.36
CA GLU A 7 12.85 10.58 -6.60
C GLU A 7 11.87 11.42 -7.42
N ASN A 8 10.61 11.00 -7.48
CA ASN A 8 9.56 11.70 -8.22
C ASN A 8 8.86 12.82 -7.42
N ASN A 9 9.41 13.19 -6.25
CA ASN A 9 8.89 14.23 -5.35
C ASN A 9 7.42 14.03 -4.95
N ILE A 10 6.98 12.78 -4.83
CA ILE A 10 5.65 12.43 -4.33
C ILE A 10 5.66 12.52 -2.81
N LYS A 11 4.67 13.20 -2.23
CA LYS A 11 4.48 13.24 -0.78
C LYS A 11 3.76 11.97 -0.34
N PHE A 12 4.33 11.24 0.61
CA PHE A 12 3.71 10.05 1.16
C PHE A 12 4.04 9.89 2.65
N ALA A 13 3.15 9.22 3.38
CA ALA A 13 3.43 8.73 4.71
C ALA A 13 3.91 7.27 4.61
N PHE A 14 5.10 6.99 5.14
CA PHE A 14 5.59 5.62 5.25
C PHE A 14 5.09 4.99 6.56
N VAL A 15 4.52 3.79 6.48
CA VAL A 15 4.04 3.04 7.64
C VAL A 15 4.72 1.67 7.63
N ASP A 16 5.50 1.38 8.67
CA ASP A 16 6.06 0.05 8.91
C ASP A 16 5.06 -0.79 9.72
N ILE A 17 4.58 -1.89 9.13
CA ILE A 17 3.60 -2.76 9.78
C ILE A 17 4.15 -3.53 10.98
N THR A 18 5.47 -3.63 11.11
CA THR A 18 6.15 -4.35 12.20
C THR A 18 6.50 -3.45 13.39
N GLU A 19 6.43 -2.13 13.19
CA GLU A 19 6.76 -1.13 14.22
C GLU A 19 5.78 -1.15 15.40
N SER A 20 4.49 -1.43 15.15
CA SER A 20 3.48 -1.47 16.21
C SER A 20 2.28 -2.34 15.89
N MET A 21 1.58 -2.79 16.94
CA MET A 21 0.29 -3.48 16.81
C MET A 21 -0.79 -2.61 16.17
N PHE A 22 -0.69 -1.29 16.30
CA PHE A 22 -1.60 -0.37 15.64
C PHE A 22 -1.41 -0.42 14.12
N ASN A 23 -0.16 -0.31 13.64
CA ASN A 23 0.16 -0.37 12.21
C ASN A 23 -0.23 -1.72 11.61
N LEU A 24 0.05 -2.82 12.32
CA LEU A 24 -0.37 -4.16 11.89
C LEU A 24 -1.89 -4.27 11.76
N LYS A 25 -2.66 -3.77 12.74
CA LYS A 25 -4.13 -3.76 12.67
C LYS A 25 -4.66 -2.92 11.51
N MET A 26 -4.06 -1.75 11.26
CA MET A 26 -4.41 -0.93 10.10
C MET A 26 -4.20 -1.70 8.80
N TYR A 27 -3.06 -2.39 8.67
CA TYR A 27 -2.77 -3.23 7.52
C TYR A 27 -3.78 -4.38 7.35
N LEU A 28 -4.04 -5.15 8.41
CA LEU A 28 -4.99 -6.27 8.37
C LEU A 28 -6.40 -5.82 7.96
N LYS A 29 -6.82 -4.61 8.37
CA LYS A 29 -8.10 -4.03 7.93
C LYS A 29 -8.19 -3.95 6.40
N TYR A 30 -7.10 -3.59 5.71
CA TYR A 30 -7.07 -3.63 4.25
C TYR A 30 -7.00 -5.07 3.73
N ARG A 31 -6.01 -5.84 4.19
CA ARG A 31 -5.75 -7.21 3.70
C ARG A 31 -6.97 -8.13 3.77
N ASP A 32 -7.73 -8.02 4.85
CA ASP A 32 -8.82 -8.95 5.13
C ASP A 32 -10.13 -8.55 4.44
N ASN A 33 -10.32 -7.25 4.16
CA ASN A 33 -11.60 -6.72 3.66
C ASN A 33 -11.57 -6.21 2.21
N ARG A 34 -10.38 -5.99 1.63
CA ARG A 34 -10.26 -5.41 0.29
C ARG A 34 -10.16 -6.51 -0.79
N PRO A 35 -10.99 -6.45 -1.85
CA PRO A 35 -10.99 -7.47 -2.90
C PRO A 35 -9.64 -7.56 -3.63
N GLU A 36 -8.86 -6.48 -3.68
CA GLU A 36 -7.53 -6.44 -4.28
C GLU A 36 -6.55 -7.44 -3.60
N PHE A 37 -6.78 -7.78 -2.34
CA PHE A 37 -5.96 -8.75 -1.60
C PHE A 37 -6.41 -10.21 -1.78
N GLU A 38 -7.54 -10.49 -2.43
CA GLU A 38 -8.02 -11.87 -2.59
C GLU A 38 -7.03 -12.73 -3.37
N GLU A 39 -6.50 -12.22 -4.49
CA GLU A 39 -5.54 -12.95 -5.30
C GLU A 39 -4.18 -13.09 -4.60
N VAL A 40 -3.75 -12.03 -3.90
CA VAL A 40 -2.55 -12.05 -3.06
C VAL A 40 -2.65 -13.14 -2.00
N LYS A 41 -3.76 -13.22 -1.26
CA LYS A 41 -4.01 -14.24 -0.24
C LYS A 41 -4.04 -15.64 -0.84
N LYS A 42 -4.71 -15.84 -1.98
CA LYS A 42 -4.73 -17.13 -2.70
C LYS A 42 -3.35 -17.59 -3.11
N SER A 43 -2.46 -16.66 -3.48
CA SER A 43 -1.07 -16.96 -3.82
C SER A 43 -0.15 -17.19 -2.61
N GLY A 44 -0.67 -17.14 -1.38
CA GLY A 44 0.11 -17.31 -0.15
C GLY A 44 1.04 -16.14 0.16
N LYS A 45 0.87 -15.00 -0.51
CA LYS A 45 1.70 -13.81 -0.32
C LYS A 45 1.17 -12.94 0.79
N VAL A 46 2.07 -12.11 1.35
CA VAL A 46 1.69 -11.11 2.35
C VAL A 46 0.90 -10.00 1.66
N GLY A 47 1.43 -9.39 0.59
CA GLY A 47 0.78 -8.26 -0.10
C GLY A 47 1.35 -6.89 0.26
N ILE A 48 2.66 -6.83 0.53
CA ILE A 48 3.40 -5.61 0.83
C ILE A 48 4.67 -5.58 -0.04
N PRO A 49 5.21 -4.40 -0.39
CA PRO A 49 4.65 -3.07 -0.13
C PRO A 49 3.47 -2.73 -1.06
N PHE A 50 2.57 -1.83 -0.62
CA PHE A 50 1.51 -1.25 -1.45
C PHE A 50 1.26 0.22 -1.05
N ILE A 51 0.63 0.97 -1.93
CA ILE A 51 0.24 2.37 -1.73
C ILE A 51 -1.26 2.43 -1.52
N SER A 52 -1.68 3.21 -0.52
CA SER A 52 -3.09 3.54 -0.28
C SER A 52 -3.32 5.00 -0.63
N ILE A 53 -4.27 5.27 -1.52
CA ILE A 53 -4.65 6.61 -1.98
C ILE A 53 -6.00 6.96 -1.35
N ASN A 54 -6.20 8.24 -1.00
CA ASN A 54 -7.43 8.77 -0.41
C ASN A 54 -7.97 7.92 0.76
N ASN A 55 -7.11 7.58 1.73
CA ASN A 55 -7.46 6.73 2.88
C ASN A 55 -8.03 5.35 2.52
N GLY A 56 -7.57 4.77 1.41
CA GLY A 56 -7.90 3.41 1.00
C GLY A 56 -9.05 3.29 0.02
N GLU A 57 -9.40 4.37 -0.68
CA GLU A 57 -10.27 4.28 -1.86
C GLU A 57 -9.63 3.39 -2.92
N LYS A 58 -8.32 3.60 -3.18
CA LYS A 58 -7.54 2.86 -4.16
C LYS A 58 -6.27 2.30 -3.53
N LEU A 59 -5.97 1.05 -3.86
CA LEU A 59 -4.74 0.37 -3.49
C LEU A 59 -3.91 0.07 -4.74
N ILE A 60 -2.61 0.39 -4.70
CA ILE A 60 -1.68 0.10 -5.80
C ILE A 60 -0.55 -0.78 -5.29
N PHE A 61 -0.32 -1.90 -5.98
CA PHE A 61 0.71 -2.89 -5.65
C PHE A 61 1.91 -2.84 -6.59
N ASP A 62 1.83 -2.04 -7.66
CA ASP A 62 2.88 -1.91 -8.66
C ASP A 62 4.08 -1.15 -8.10
N GLU A 63 5.30 -1.61 -8.41
CA GLU A 63 6.53 -0.96 -7.95
C GLU A 63 6.78 0.40 -8.60
N GLN A 64 6.26 0.58 -9.82
CA GLN A 64 6.33 1.80 -10.63
C GLN A 64 4.92 2.22 -11.06
N PRO A 65 4.11 2.76 -10.13
CA PRO A 65 2.76 3.23 -10.42
C PRO A 65 2.77 4.47 -11.32
N ASP A 66 1.63 4.74 -11.97
CA ASP A 66 1.44 6.00 -12.70
C ASP A 66 1.49 7.18 -11.73
N LEU A 67 2.45 8.09 -11.95
CA LEU A 67 2.68 9.26 -11.11
C LEU A 67 1.52 10.24 -11.11
N ASN A 68 0.69 10.27 -12.17
CA ASN A 68 -0.45 11.17 -12.23
C ASN A 68 -1.52 10.78 -11.21
N GLU A 69 -1.69 9.48 -10.97
CA GLU A 69 -2.67 8.96 -9.99
C GLU A 69 -2.25 9.21 -8.54
N LEU A 70 -0.98 9.60 -8.31
CA LEU A 70 -0.41 9.81 -6.98
C LEU A 70 -0.33 11.30 -6.56
N ARG A 71 -0.67 12.22 -7.47
CA ARG A 71 -0.51 13.67 -7.28
C ARG A 71 -1.82 14.40 -6.98
N ASP A 72 -2.94 13.69 -6.99
CA ASP A 72 -4.26 14.24 -6.61
C ASP A 72 -4.37 14.57 -5.11
#